data_AF-A0AAN7QSS7-F1
#
_entry.id   AF-A0AAN7QSS7-F1
#
_cell.length_a   1.000
_cell.length_b   1.000
_cell.length_c   1.000
_cell.angle_alpha   90.00
_cell.angle_beta   90.00
_cell.angle_gamma   90.00
#
_symmetry.space_group_name_H-M   'P 1'
#
loop_
_entity.id
_entity.type
_entity.pdbx_description
1 polymer ?
#
loop_
_entity_poly.entity_id
_entity_poly.type
_entity_poly.pdbx_seq_one_letter_code
_entity_poly.pdbx_strand_id
1 'polypeptide(L)'
;MQLHAQSTAVVIVIVVVSLLLSPIAINFRQQKGESLSPTEAVKKNPMVKEIHGVRIESRPPQSTLDELKVSSWPTHTSGPIEIPWSFKSAETMYLVEGKVKVRVVESQQANEEEGWFEIGGGDLVVFPKGMKIMWNVVEDLKKHYHLHKDESSPGQAS
;
A
#
# COMPACT_ATOMS: atom_id res chain seq x y z
N MET A 1 -9.69 70.58 -21.62
CA MET A 1 -8.52 70.13 -20.82
C MET A 1 -8.70 68.64 -20.59
N GLN A 2 -8.27 67.79 -21.50
CA GLN A 2 -6.95 67.14 -21.54
C GLN A 2 -6.64 66.28 -20.31
N LEU A 3 -6.44 64.99 -20.60
CA LEU A 3 -5.33 64.15 -20.16
C LEU A 3 -5.34 63.58 -18.72
N HIS A 4 -5.75 62.32 -18.58
CA HIS A 4 -4.87 61.16 -18.29
C HIS A 4 -5.65 60.00 -17.65
N ALA A 5 -6.17 59.09 -18.48
CA ALA A 5 -6.55 57.74 -18.02
C ALA A 5 -6.26 56.67 -19.08
N GLN A 6 -5.31 56.91 -20.00
CA GLN A 6 -4.90 55.93 -21.02
C GLN A 6 -3.53 55.30 -20.75
N SER A 7 -2.86 55.65 -19.64
CA SER A 7 -1.49 55.16 -19.42
C SER A 7 -1.40 53.82 -18.70
N THR A 8 -2.43 53.36 -17.99
CA THR A 8 -2.39 52.09 -17.23
C THR A 8 -2.78 50.87 -18.05
N ALA A 9 -3.74 50.99 -18.97
CA ALA A 9 -4.19 49.86 -19.78
C ALA A 9 -3.15 49.39 -20.81
N VAL A 10 -2.39 50.32 -21.41
CA VAL A 10 -1.37 50.01 -22.43
C VAL A 10 -0.17 49.27 -21.81
N VAL A 11 0.23 49.62 -20.58
CA VAL A 11 1.36 48.98 -19.89
C VAL A 11 1.07 47.51 -19.56
N ILE A 12 -0.17 47.18 -19.17
CA ILE A 12 -0.56 45.80 -18.84
C ILE A 12 -0.57 44.91 -20.09
N VAL A 13 -1.03 45.42 -21.24
CA VAL A 13 -1.04 44.65 -22.49
C VAL A 13 0.38 44.34 -22.98
N ILE A 14 1.32 45.28 -22.84
CA ILE A 14 2.72 45.05 -23.26
C ILE A 14 3.39 43.94 -22.42
N VAL A 15 3.19 43.92 -21.10
CA VAL A 15 3.80 42.90 -20.21
C VAL A 15 3.27 41.49 -20.51
N VAL A 16 1.99 41.35 -20.85
CA VAL A 16 1.39 40.03 -21.19
C VAL A 16 1.84 39.55 -22.56
N VAL A 17 2.02 40.44 -23.54
CA VAL A 17 2.50 40.09 -24.88
C VAL A 17 3.99 39.70 -24.87
N SER A 18 4.81 40.31 -24.03
CA SER A 18 6.24 39.95 -23.89
C SER A 18 6.50 38.60 -23.22
N LEU A 19 5.56 38.06 -22.44
CA LEU A 19 5.69 36.74 -21.80
C LEU A 19 5.25 35.57 -22.69
N LEU A 20 4.60 35.84 -23.83
CA LEU A 20 4.11 34.81 -24.76
C LEU A 20 4.98 34.63 -26.01
N LEU A 21 6.11 35.35 -26.13
CA LEU A 21 7.00 35.31 -27.30
C LEU A 21 8.47 35.06 -26.95
N SER A 22 8.74 34.16 -26.00
CA SER A 22 10.10 33.64 -25.78
C SER A 22 10.27 32.27 -26.44
N PRO A 23 11.02 32.13 -27.55
CA PRO A 23 11.43 30.83 -28.05
C PRO A 23 12.60 30.34 -27.20
N ILE A 24 12.34 29.56 -26.15
CA ILE A 24 13.41 28.80 -25.49
C ILE A 24 13.77 27.65 -26.42
N ALA A 25 14.77 27.88 -27.27
CA ALA A 25 15.48 26.86 -28.00
C ALA A 25 16.18 25.92 -27.00
N ILE A 26 15.46 24.88 -26.55
CA ILE A 26 16.08 23.74 -25.87
C ILE A 26 16.67 22.86 -26.96
N ASN A 27 18.00 22.90 -27.03
CA ASN A 27 18.86 22.13 -27.91
C ASN A 27 18.37 20.68 -28.10
N PHE A 28 17.85 20.39 -29.29
CA PHE A 28 17.70 19.06 -29.84
C PHE A 28 19.10 18.50 -30.13
N ARG A 29 19.75 17.93 -29.11
CA ARG A 29 20.98 17.17 -29.27
C ARG A 29 20.62 15.71 -29.38
N GLN A 30 20.66 15.19 -30.61
CA GLN A 30 20.61 13.76 -30.88
C GLN A 30 21.70 13.03 -30.08
N GLN A 31 21.30 12.07 -29.26
CA GLN A 31 22.14 10.92 -28.92
C GLN A 31 21.60 9.74 -29.74
N LYS A 32 22.29 9.58 -30.87
CA LYS A 32 22.39 8.41 -31.74
C LYS A 32 22.62 7.16 -30.88
N GLY A 33 21.98 6.05 -31.27
CA GLY A 33 21.95 4.81 -30.50
C GLY A 33 23.32 4.25 -30.14
N GLU A 34 23.39 3.69 -28.93
CA GLU A 34 24.39 2.73 -28.49
C GLU A 34 23.61 1.49 -28.00
N SER A 35 23.97 0.35 -28.57
CA SER A 35 23.46 -0.99 -28.26
C SER A 35 24.05 -1.50 -26.93
N LEU A 36 23.55 -2.66 -26.44
CA LEU A 36 23.89 -3.43 -25.21
C LEU A 36 23.04 -3.05 -23.97
N SER A 37 22.35 -3.92 -23.21
CA SER A 37 22.20 -5.38 -23.10
C SER A 37 20.94 -5.70 -22.25
N PRO A 38 20.30 -6.88 -22.35
CA PRO A 38 19.01 -7.16 -21.70
C PRO A 38 19.17 -7.73 -20.29
N THR A 39 19.41 -6.90 -19.28
CA THR A 39 19.20 -7.32 -17.88
C THR A 39 19.14 -6.09 -17.01
N GLU A 40 17.94 -5.58 -16.75
CA GLU A 40 17.52 -5.04 -15.46
C GLU A 40 16.05 -4.69 -15.58
N ALA A 41 15.22 -5.69 -15.25
CA ALA A 41 13.80 -5.50 -15.07
C ALA A 41 13.57 -4.38 -14.05
N VAL A 42 12.78 -3.39 -14.45
CA VAL A 42 12.24 -2.32 -13.61
C VAL A 42 11.61 -2.95 -12.35
N LYS A 43 12.30 -2.83 -11.20
CA LYS A 43 11.75 -3.18 -9.88
C LYS A 43 10.57 -2.25 -9.61
N LYS A 44 9.35 -2.75 -9.76
CA LYS A 44 8.16 -2.11 -9.20
C LYS A 44 8.27 -2.23 -7.68
N ASN A 45 8.40 -1.12 -6.95
CA ASN A 45 8.37 -1.11 -5.49
C ASN A 45 7.00 -1.65 -5.02
N PRO A 46 6.93 -2.73 -4.22
CA PRO A 46 5.68 -3.11 -3.58
C PRO A 46 5.22 -2.01 -2.60
N MET A 47 3.93 -1.70 -2.60
CA MET A 47 3.35 -0.68 -1.70
C MET A 47 3.11 -1.32 -0.33
N VAL A 48 4.09 -1.18 0.57
CA VAL A 48 3.98 -1.65 1.97
C VAL A 48 3.36 -0.55 2.83
N LYS A 49 2.35 -0.91 3.63
CA LYS A 49 1.70 -0.07 4.63
C LYS A 49 1.79 -0.73 6.00
N GLU A 50 1.81 0.07 7.04
CA GLU A 50 1.69 -0.38 8.43
C GLU A 50 0.52 0.36 9.08
N ILE A 51 -0.47 -0.40 9.54
CA ILE A 51 -1.72 0.13 10.08
C ILE A 51 -1.98 -0.58 11.42
N HIS A 52 -1.95 0.14 12.53
CA HIS A 52 -2.11 -0.41 13.89
C HIS A 52 -1.20 -1.62 14.20
N GLY A 53 0.03 -1.61 13.67
CA GLY A 53 0.98 -2.73 13.83
C GLY A 53 0.69 -3.95 12.92
N VAL A 54 -0.28 -3.84 12.01
CA VAL A 54 -0.50 -4.78 10.91
C VAL A 54 0.29 -4.33 9.71
N ARG A 55 1.20 -5.17 9.22
CA ARG A 55 1.91 -4.93 7.97
C ARG A 55 1.08 -5.46 6.81
N ILE A 56 0.85 -4.63 5.80
CA ILE A 56 0.13 -4.97 4.57
C ILE A 56 1.04 -4.66 3.39
N GLU A 57 1.35 -5.67 2.59
CA GLU A 57 2.06 -5.51 1.33
C GLU A 57 1.10 -5.85 0.19
N SER A 58 0.69 -4.82 -0.56
CA SER A 58 -0.23 -5.00 -1.68
C SER A 58 0.51 -5.47 -2.92
N ARG A 59 0.04 -6.61 -3.47
CA ARG A 59 0.58 -7.24 -4.69
C ARG A 59 2.10 -7.43 -4.60
N PRO A 60 2.59 -8.21 -3.61
CA PRO A 60 4.01 -8.51 -3.50
C PRO A 60 4.52 -9.18 -4.79
N PRO A 61 5.80 -9.01 -5.14
CA PRO A 61 6.40 -9.74 -6.25
C PRO A 61 6.25 -11.27 -6.07
N GLN A 62 6.13 -11.99 -7.18
CA GLN A 62 6.03 -13.46 -7.15
C GLN A 62 7.24 -14.09 -6.42
N SER A 63 8.44 -13.52 -6.57
CA SER A 63 9.64 -13.98 -5.85
C SER A 63 9.45 -13.96 -4.33
N THR A 64 8.80 -12.93 -3.78
CA THR A 64 8.49 -12.85 -2.35
C THR A 64 7.54 -13.98 -1.93
N LEU A 65 6.51 -14.26 -2.74
CA LEU A 65 5.56 -15.35 -2.47
C LEU A 65 6.22 -16.73 -2.56
N ASP A 66 7.15 -16.90 -3.50
CA ASP A 66 7.90 -18.13 -3.71
C ASP A 66 8.91 -18.38 -2.58
N GLU A 67 9.65 -17.34 -2.16
CA GLU A 67 10.57 -17.38 -1.02
C GLU A 67 9.84 -17.77 0.28
N LEU A 68 8.66 -17.21 0.50
CA LEU A 68 7.78 -17.55 1.63
C LEU A 68 7.08 -18.91 1.47
N LYS A 69 7.14 -19.50 0.28
CA LYS A 69 6.45 -20.75 -0.10
C LYS A 69 4.95 -20.70 0.17
N VAL A 70 4.31 -19.57 -0.15
CA VAL A 70 2.88 -19.31 0.12
C VAL A 70 1.98 -20.42 -0.47
N SER A 71 2.34 -20.96 -1.63
CA SER A 71 1.62 -22.05 -2.28
C SER A 71 1.59 -23.36 -1.46
N SER A 72 2.50 -23.54 -0.50
CA SER A 72 2.56 -24.70 0.40
C SER A 72 1.79 -24.49 1.70
N TRP A 73 1.34 -23.26 1.98
CA TRP A 73 0.63 -22.96 3.22
C TRP A 73 -0.80 -23.52 3.18
N PRO A 74 -1.35 -23.89 4.35
CA PRO A 74 -2.77 -24.23 4.48
C PRO A 74 -3.68 -23.16 3.85
N THR A 75 -4.75 -23.62 3.20
CA THR A 75 -5.76 -22.76 2.58
C THR A 75 -7.00 -22.69 3.47
N HIS A 76 -7.58 -21.50 3.58
CA HIS A 76 -8.87 -21.27 4.24
C HIS A 76 -9.82 -20.53 3.30
N THR A 77 -11.08 -20.94 3.29
CA THR A 77 -12.16 -20.33 2.51
C THR A 77 -13.36 -20.02 3.40
N SER A 78 -14.00 -18.87 3.21
CA SER A 78 -15.23 -18.51 3.92
C SER A 78 -16.08 -17.52 3.11
N GLY A 79 -17.40 -17.60 3.23
CA GLY A 79 -18.30 -16.57 2.71
C GLY A 79 -18.38 -15.33 3.62
N PRO A 80 -19.28 -14.38 3.32
CA PRO A 80 -19.49 -13.20 4.13
C PRO A 80 -19.85 -13.54 5.58
N ILE A 81 -19.08 -13.00 6.52
CA ILE A 81 -19.22 -13.27 7.95
C ILE A 81 -18.54 -12.17 8.77
N GLU A 82 -19.14 -11.82 9.90
CA GLU A 82 -18.54 -10.91 10.89
C GLU A 82 -18.34 -11.63 12.22
N ILE A 83 -17.09 -11.76 12.66
CA ILE A 83 -16.74 -12.47 13.90
C ILE A 83 -15.62 -11.76 14.67
N PRO A 84 -15.63 -11.79 16.01
CA PRO A 84 -14.46 -11.43 16.80
C PRO A 84 -13.35 -12.46 16.59
N TRP A 85 -12.13 -12.00 16.40
CA TRP A 85 -10.95 -12.84 16.24
C TRP A 85 -9.79 -12.39 17.13
N SER A 86 -9.01 -13.35 17.62
CA SER A 86 -7.84 -13.11 18.47
C SER A 86 -6.67 -13.96 17.98
N PHE A 87 -5.57 -13.31 17.63
CA PHE A 87 -4.37 -13.96 17.10
C PHE A 87 -3.52 -14.51 18.24
N LYS A 88 -3.55 -15.84 18.44
CA LYS A 88 -2.77 -16.52 19.51
C LYS A 88 -1.26 -16.51 19.25
N SER A 89 -0.87 -16.45 17.99
CA SER A 89 0.50 -16.29 17.49
C SER A 89 0.51 -15.18 16.44
N ALA A 90 1.70 -14.71 16.03
CA ALA A 90 1.76 -13.92 14.80
C ALA A 90 1.29 -14.79 13.63
N GLU A 91 0.51 -14.20 12.72
CA GLU A 91 -0.03 -14.89 11.55
C GLU A 91 0.32 -14.08 10.29
N THR A 92 0.96 -14.74 9.33
CA THR A 92 1.14 -14.20 7.99
C THR A 92 0.10 -14.83 7.08
N MET A 93 -0.63 -14.03 6.32
CA MET A 93 -1.62 -14.51 5.36
C MET A 93 -1.48 -13.83 4.02
N TYR A 94 -1.73 -14.57 2.95
CA TYR A 94 -1.86 -14.05 1.60
C TYR A 94 -3.31 -14.25 1.15
N LEU A 95 -4.00 -13.15 0.87
CA LEU A 95 -5.38 -13.18 0.37
C LEU A 95 -5.33 -13.45 -1.13
N VAL A 96 -5.86 -14.60 -1.56
CA VAL A 96 -5.97 -14.95 -2.98
C VAL A 96 -7.12 -14.17 -3.60
N GLU A 97 -8.26 -14.12 -2.90
CA GLU A 97 -9.45 -13.37 -3.30
C GLU A 97 -10.25 -12.93 -2.07
N GLY A 98 -11.22 -12.04 -2.31
CA GLY A 98 -12.13 -11.53 -1.30
C GLY A 98 -11.83 -10.12 -0.84
N LYS A 99 -12.73 -9.61 0.01
CA LYS A 99 -12.67 -8.28 0.62
C LYS A 99 -13.01 -8.39 2.11
N VAL A 100 -12.11 -7.89 2.96
CA VAL A 100 -12.25 -7.95 4.41
C VAL A 100 -12.09 -6.56 5.01
N LYS A 101 -13.03 -6.17 5.86
CA LYS A 101 -12.92 -5.03 6.77
C LYS A 101 -12.45 -5.52 8.13
N VAL A 102 -11.39 -4.92 8.64
CA VAL A 102 -10.79 -5.28 9.92
C VAL A 102 -10.93 -4.10 10.87
N ARG A 103 -11.57 -4.32 12.02
CA ARG A 103 -11.57 -3.36 13.15
C ARG A 103 -10.59 -3.83 14.20
N VAL A 104 -9.66 -3.00 14.61
CA VAL A 104 -8.84 -3.30 15.80
C VAL A 104 -9.68 -3.04 17.06
N VAL A 105 -9.78 -4.04 17.94
CA VAL A 105 -10.57 -3.94 19.18
C VAL A 105 -9.76 -3.29 20.31
N GLU A 106 -8.44 -3.19 20.17
CA GLU A 106 -7.55 -2.57 21.15
C GLU A 106 -7.21 -1.11 20.80
N SER A 107 -8.00 -0.19 21.34
CA SER A 107 -7.52 0.80 22.32
C SER A 107 -8.72 1.61 22.79
N GLN A 108 -8.81 1.85 24.09
CA GLN A 108 -9.84 2.73 24.69
C GLN A 108 -9.68 4.21 24.28
N GLN A 109 -8.85 4.51 23.28
CA GLN A 109 -8.48 5.85 22.83
C GLN A 109 -8.75 6.11 21.34
N ALA A 110 -9.05 5.09 20.53
CA ALA A 110 -9.42 5.31 19.14
C ALA A 110 -10.92 5.58 19.05
N ASN A 111 -11.31 6.67 18.38
CA ASN A 111 -12.69 6.84 17.95
C ASN A 111 -13.11 5.63 17.07
N GLU A 112 -14.41 5.34 17.00
CA GLU A 112 -14.88 4.11 16.32
C GLU A 112 -14.50 4.04 14.83
N GLU A 113 -14.14 5.18 14.22
CA GLU A 113 -13.76 5.30 12.82
C GLU A 113 -12.27 5.07 12.55
N GLU A 114 -11.37 5.41 13.49
CA GLU A 114 -9.91 5.24 13.32
C GLU A 114 -9.43 3.79 13.47
N GLY A 115 -10.28 2.88 13.94
CA GLY A 115 -9.91 1.47 14.15
C GLY A 115 -10.05 0.57 12.93
N TRP A 116 -10.57 1.07 11.80
CA TRP A 116 -10.92 0.25 10.64
C TRP A 116 -9.91 0.36 9.50
N PHE A 117 -9.63 -0.77 8.86
CA PHE A 117 -8.91 -0.82 7.59
C PHE A 117 -9.42 -1.96 6.69
N GLU A 118 -9.11 -1.90 5.40
CA GLU A 118 -9.49 -2.92 4.42
C GLU A 118 -8.27 -3.68 3.92
N ILE A 119 -8.45 -4.98 3.71
CA ILE A 119 -7.53 -5.87 3.00
C ILE A 119 -8.32 -6.69 1.99
N GLY A 120 -7.67 -7.14 0.91
CA GLY A 120 -8.34 -7.93 -0.12
C GLY A 120 -7.39 -8.76 -0.97
N GLY A 121 -7.94 -9.32 -2.04
CA GLY A 121 -7.20 -10.16 -2.99
C GLY A 121 -5.89 -9.53 -3.47
N GLY A 122 -4.80 -10.28 -3.31
CA GLY A 122 -3.43 -9.87 -3.64
C GLY A 122 -2.64 -9.24 -2.49
N ASP A 123 -3.23 -9.06 -1.31
CA ASP A 123 -2.50 -8.54 -0.15
C ASP A 123 -1.80 -9.65 0.64
N LEU A 124 -0.52 -9.41 0.98
CA LEU A 124 0.23 -10.18 1.97
C LEU A 124 0.24 -9.43 3.29
N VAL A 125 -0.38 -10.01 4.31
CA VAL A 125 -0.70 -9.34 5.57
C VAL A 125 -0.04 -10.08 6.74
N VAL A 126 0.53 -9.34 7.67
CA VAL A 126 1.09 -9.88 8.92
C VAL A 126 0.36 -9.25 10.10
N PHE A 127 -0.34 -10.10 10.85
CA PHE A 127 -0.98 -9.73 12.12
C PHE A 127 -0.07 -10.11 13.29
N PRO A 128 0.14 -9.20 14.26
CA PRO A 128 0.96 -9.49 15.42
C PRO A 128 0.23 -10.40 16.42
N LYS A 129 1.02 -11.13 17.20
CA LYS A 129 0.52 -11.94 18.31
C LYS A 129 -0.25 -11.08 19.32
N GLY A 130 -1.33 -11.63 19.84
CA GLY A 130 -2.16 -11.01 20.88
C GLY A 130 -3.19 -10.01 20.34
N MET A 131 -3.11 -9.64 19.07
CA MET A 131 -4.05 -8.70 18.47
C MET A 131 -5.47 -9.25 18.47
N LYS A 132 -6.42 -8.39 18.84
CA LYS A 132 -7.86 -8.67 18.78
C LYS A 132 -8.50 -7.77 17.74
N ILE A 133 -9.34 -8.37 16.90
CA ILE A 133 -10.02 -7.66 15.83
C ILE A 133 -11.50 -8.08 15.74
N MET A 134 -12.31 -7.25 15.10
CA MET A 134 -13.50 -7.72 14.40
C MET A 134 -13.10 -8.00 12.96
N TRP A 135 -13.29 -9.25 12.54
CA TRP A 135 -13.03 -9.72 11.19
C TRP A 135 -14.35 -9.76 10.42
N ASN A 136 -14.52 -8.85 9.47
CA ASN A 136 -15.72 -8.73 8.65
C ASN A 136 -15.39 -9.06 7.19
N VAL A 137 -15.70 -10.28 6.77
CA VAL A 137 -15.63 -10.73 5.38
C VAL A 137 -16.85 -10.19 4.64
N VAL A 138 -16.62 -9.33 3.65
CA VAL A 138 -17.67 -8.67 2.86
C VAL A 138 -17.94 -9.44 1.55
N GLU A 139 -16.90 -10.04 0.98
CA GLU A 139 -16.94 -10.87 -0.23
C GLU A 139 -16.21 -12.19 0.04
N ASP A 140 -16.60 -13.26 -0.66
CA ASP A 140 -16.01 -14.60 -0.52
C ASP A 140 -14.48 -14.55 -0.40
N LEU A 141 -13.97 -15.07 0.71
CA LEU A 141 -12.56 -15.03 1.07
C LEU A 141 -11.91 -16.35 0.73
N LYS A 142 -10.73 -16.27 0.10
CA LYS A 142 -9.76 -17.36 0.02
C LYS A 142 -8.39 -16.83 0.43
N LYS A 143 -7.76 -17.49 1.41
CA LYS A 143 -6.42 -17.12 1.89
C LYS A 143 -5.51 -18.33 2.09
N HIS A 144 -4.22 -18.10 1.91
CA HIS A 144 -3.15 -18.93 2.45
C HIS A 144 -2.71 -18.33 3.78
N TYR A 145 -2.40 -19.15 4.79
CA TYR A 145 -1.97 -18.64 6.09
C TYR A 145 -0.85 -19.47 6.73
N HIS A 146 0.00 -18.79 7.47
CA HIS A 146 1.11 -19.37 8.22
C HIS A 146 1.11 -18.82 9.65
N LEU A 147 0.98 -19.72 10.62
CA LEU A 147 1.10 -19.40 12.04
C LEU A 147 2.56 -19.49 12.46
N HIS A 148 3.09 -18.41 13.04
CA HIS A 148 4.45 -18.37 13.55
C HIS A 148 4.53 -19.22 14.82
N LYS A 149 5.61 -20.00 14.94
CA LYS A 149 5.84 -20.77 16.17
C LYS A 149 6.26 -19.81 17.27
N ASP A 150 5.56 -19.87 18.39
CA ASP A 150 6.02 -19.20 19.60
C ASP A 150 7.29 -19.90 20.08
N GLU A 151 8.43 -19.20 20.00
CA GLU A 151 9.62 -19.59 20.74
C GLU A 151 9.31 -19.38 22.23
N SER A 152 8.78 -20.42 22.86
CA SER A 152 8.70 -20.49 24.32
C SER A 152 10.14 -20.38 24.84
N SER A 153 10.40 -19.36 25.66
CA SER A 153 11.70 -19.15 26.29
C SER A 153 12.25 -20.48 26.81
N PRO A 154 13.53 -20.80 26.55
CA PRO A 154 14.13 -22.03 27.04
C PRO A 154 14.08 -22.05 28.57
N GLY A 155 13.41 -23.08 29.11
CA GLY A 155 13.64 -23.66 30.43
C GLY A 155 13.95 -22.70 31.57
N GLN A 156 12.91 -22.26 32.27
CA GLN A 156 13.04 -21.98 33.70
C GLN A 156 13.11 -23.34 34.43
N ALA A 157 14.30 -23.96 34.39
CA ALA A 157 14.61 -25.08 35.27
C ALA A 157 14.70 -24.52 36.70
N SER A 158 13.86 -25.03 37.59
CA SER A 158 14.03 -24.96 39.05
C SER A 158 14.43 -26.33 39.56
#